data_AF-A0A8S9UCK3-F1
#
_entry.id   AF-A0A8S9UCK3-F1
#
_cell.length_a   1.000
_cell.length_b   1.000
_cell.length_c   1.000
_cell.angle_alpha   90.00
_cell.angle_beta   90.00
_cell.angle_gamma   90.00
#
_symmetry.space_group_name_H-M   'P 1'
#
loop_
_entity.id
_entity.type
_entity.pdbx_description
1 polymer ?
#
loop_
_entity_poly.entity_id
_entity_poly.type
_entity_poly.pdbx_seq_one_letter_code
_entity_poly.pdbx_strand_id
1 'polypeptide(L)'
;MADVVGSDTRQSASPASTHKPQRQQMTNHDNDRITYAKTWAEDVQNYRAAKSVLPWQPGQQQPVKYVTRYEKSREEREYDALLGRFRSEDKEMGLQQRESTELKRNLEKGRAKQLRTIQRFNMISNEPMYPGAKDPTDKQPVAHPNRKNSAADYNIVTNFPHNGTSASPPATRSSPSHKPHREFNILTNKYFDRHDARFNKEAAEAKRIAAQKYFKTRTFDPIRITFLDEEREKEFLKRRQEQQQVHGKDRVLVLPPREQFSEGRVYNILNQQVINPNKLTTINNKDQRTLNKIKKTAFETKMREVGETQRARDTDLQLNRFAHERHTESHAHGYDVLSNQPYAGRDAKPLAHPRTHAALTPWQTIESGLLVSNRVASIAPSTSHVRCDNQTDAAKTNILIVEKSPGTAQGLGQSPSTSTQGRIRTGGFGGEQLG
;
A
#
# COMPACT_ATOMS: atom_id res chain seq x y z
N MET A 1 50.75 11.40 26.99
CA MET A 1 50.72 11.37 25.51
C MET A 1 49.36 10.88 25.09
N ALA A 2 48.79 11.47 24.03
CA ALA A 2 47.36 11.47 23.66
C ALA A 2 46.48 12.33 24.59
N ASP A 3 46.21 13.55 24.12
CA ASP A 3 45.32 14.57 24.69
C ASP A 3 43.94 14.57 23.97
N VAL A 4 43.09 15.56 24.31
CA VAL A 4 41.81 15.96 23.69
C VAL A 4 40.60 15.14 24.19
N VAL A 5 39.79 15.57 25.16
CA VAL A 5 39.09 16.85 25.44
C VAL A 5 37.89 17.12 24.50
N GLY A 6 36.74 17.48 25.08
CA GLY A 6 35.73 18.30 24.39
C GLY A 6 34.35 17.67 24.20
N SER A 7 33.53 17.66 25.26
CA SER A 7 32.08 17.58 25.14
C SER A 7 31.54 18.84 24.46
N ASP A 8 30.71 18.74 23.43
CA ASP A 8 30.05 19.92 22.86
C ASP A 8 28.58 19.69 22.50
N THR A 9 27.72 20.54 23.08
CA THR A 9 26.26 20.39 23.09
C THR A 9 25.66 21.20 21.93
N ARG A 10 25.35 20.56 20.81
CA ARG A 10 24.70 21.28 19.68
C ARG A 10 23.21 21.45 19.90
N GLN A 11 22.86 22.58 20.52
CA GLN A 11 21.51 23.14 20.49
C GLN A 11 21.13 23.47 19.04
N SER A 12 20.10 22.81 18.50
CA SER A 12 19.53 23.14 17.20
C SER A 12 18.63 24.37 17.32
N ALA A 13 19.19 25.54 17.05
CA ALA A 13 18.45 26.80 17.10
C ALA A 13 17.34 26.86 16.03
N SER A 14 16.11 27.19 16.44
CA SER A 14 15.02 27.51 15.53
C SER A 14 15.29 28.84 14.82
N PRO A 15 15.11 28.94 13.48
CA PRO A 15 15.12 30.23 12.80
C PRO A 15 13.86 31.02 13.21
N ALA A 16 14.06 32.13 13.92
CA ALA A 16 12.97 32.98 14.39
C ALA A 16 12.22 33.63 13.21
N SER A 17 10.89 33.45 13.19
CA SER A 17 10.00 34.18 12.27
C SER A 17 10.10 35.68 12.55
N THR A 18 10.85 36.39 11.71
CA THR A 18 11.02 37.83 11.84
C THR A 18 9.95 38.53 11.00
N HIS A 19 8.72 38.59 11.52
CA HIS A 19 7.65 39.40 10.95
C HIS A 19 8.00 40.90 11.04
N LYS A 20 8.75 41.41 10.05
CA LYS A 20 8.77 42.84 9.77
C LYS A 20 7.41 43.22 9.16
N PRO A 21 6.67 44.20 9.71
CA PRO A 21 5.49 44.72 9.06
C PRO A 21 5.93 45.54 7.84
N GLN A 22 6.05 44.89 6.68
CA GLN A 22 6.24 45.59 5.43
C GLN A 22 4.93 46.30 5.11
N ARG A 23 4.85 47.54 5.59
CA ARG A 23 3.76 48.50 5.36
C ARG A 23 3.46 48.51 3.86
N GLN A 24 2.36 47.87 3.49
CA GLN A 24 1.82 47.94 2.14
C GLN A 24 1.46 49.41 1.90
N GLN A 25 2.37 50.14 1.25
CA GLN A 25 1.97 51.33 0.55
C GLN A 25 1.06 50.86 -0.56
N MET A 26 -0.23 51.13 -0.42
CA MET A 26 -1.17 50.96 -1.51
C MET A 26 -0.76 51.97 -2.58
N THR A 27 0.02 51.52 -3.57
CA THR A 27 0.25 52.29 -4.78
C THR A 27 -1.08 52.36 -5.50
N ASN A 28 -1.71 53.54 -5.47
CA ASN A 28 -3.03 53.75 -6.04
C ASN A 28 -3.16 53.14 -7.44
N HIS A 29 -4.26 52.44 -7.68
CA HIS A 29 -4.71 52.15 -9.04
C HIS A 29 -5.29 53.44 -9.67
N ASP A 30 -4.39 54.36 -10.03
CA ASP A 30 -4.68 55.60 -10.77
C ASP A 30 -4.12 55.54 -12.22
N ASN A 31 -3.99 54.34 -12.80
CA ASN A 31 -3.37 54.13 -14.12
C ASN A 31 -4.33 54.19 -15.32
N ASP A 32 -5.64 54.40 -15.11
CA ASP A 32 -6.64 54.61 -16.19
C ASP A 32 -7.08 56.07 -16.31
N ARG A 33 -6.18 57.01 -16.00
CA ARG A 33 -6.33 58.42 -16.39
C ARG A 33 -5.40 58.70 -17.57
N ILE A 34 -5.98 58.79 -18.77
CA ILE A 34 -5.27 59.24 -19.97
C ILE A 34 -4.95 60.74 -19.82
N THR A 35 -3.80 61.04 -19.22
CA THR A 35 -3.24 62.39 -19.18
C THR A 35 -2.51 62.66 -20.50
N TYR A 36 -3.22 63.26 -21.46
CA TYR A 36 -2.58 63.80 -22.66
C TYR A 36 -1.47 64.77 -22.27
N ALA A 37 -0.32 64.67 -22.94
CA ALA A 37 0.77 65.60 -22.74
C ALA A 37 0.36 67.05 -23.10
N LYS A 38 1.03 68.05 -22.51
CA LYS A 38 0.66 69.47 -22.74
C LYS A 38 0.87 69.91 -24.18
N THR A 39 1.67 69.18 -24.95
CA THR A 39 1.87 69.41 -26.38
C THR A 39 1.84 68.09 -27.16
N TRP A 40 1.32 68.13 -28.39
CA TRP A 40 1.24 66.95 -29.27
C TRP A 40 2.61 66.32 -29.55
N ALA A 41 3.68 67.12 -29.61
CA ALA A 41 5.04 66.62 -29.83
C ALA A 41 5.52 65.74 -28.67
N GLU A 42 5.21 66.11 -27.43
CA GLU A 42 5.50 65.35 -26.22
C GLU A 42 4.65 64.06 -26.16
N ASP A 43 3.39 64.12 -26.60
CA ASP A 43 2.48 62.96 -26.68
C ASP A 43 2.98 61.92 -27.70
N VAL A 44 3.48 62.36 -28.87
CA VAL A 44 4.10 61.50 -29.88
C VAL A 44 5.42 60.89 -29.38
N GLN A 45 6.22 61.62 -28.59
CA GLN A 45 7.42 61.08 -27.97
C GLN A 45 7.07 60.03 -26.90
N ASN A 46 6.08 60.31 -26.04
CA ASN A 46 5.58 59.37 -25.05
C ASN A 46 5.01 58.10 -25.69
N TYR A 47 4.24 58.21 -26.77
CA TYR A 47 3.74 57.06 -27.53
C TYR A 47 4.87 56.20 -28.12
N ARG A 48 5.92 56.83 -28.66
CA ARG A 48 7.11 56.12 -29.17
C ARG A 48 7.89 55.43 -28.04
N ALA A 49 8.04 56.07 -26.88
CA ALA A 49 8.69 55.49 -25.71
C ALA A 49 7.89 54.31 -25.11
N ALA A 50 6.56 54.45 -25.01
CA ALA A 50 5.68 53.38 -24.56
C ALA A 50 5.68 52.17 -25.51
N LYS A 51 5.91 52.38 -26.82
CA LYS A 51 6.06 51.32 -27.82
C LYS A 51 7.46 50.67 -27.85
N SER A 52 8.50 51.34 -27.36
CA SER A 52 9.87 50.80 -27.34
C SER A 52 10.22 50.05 -26.05
N VAL A 53 9.50 50.31 -24.96
CA VAL A 53 9.65 49.60 -23.68
C VAL A 53 8.72 48.38 -23.63
N LEU A 54 9.29 47.18 -23.52
CA LEU A 54 8.52 45.96 -23.26
C LEU A 54 7.86 46.04 -21.87
N PRO A 55 6.59 45.64 -21.71
CA PRO A 55 5.88 45.76 -20.43
C PRO A 55 6.35 44.75 -19.35
N TRP A 56 7.37 43.92 -19.64
CA TRP A 56 8.04 43.05 -18.67
C TRP A 56 9.56 43.19 -18.77
N GLN A 57 10.23 43.10 -17.62
CA GLN A 57 11.70 43.07 -17.56
C GLN A 57 12.22 41.73 -18.11
N PRO A 58 13.34 41.68 -18.85
CA PRO A 58 13.89 40.42 -19.39
C PRO A 58 14.17 39.35 -18.33
N GLY A 59 14.49 39.75 -17.10
CA GLY A 59 14.71 38.84 -15.97
C GLY A 59 13.44 38.32 -15.27
N GLN A 60 12.25 38.79 -15.64
CA GLN A 60 10.98 38.35 -15.03
C GLN A 60 10.36 37.14 -15.75
N GLN A 61 10.75 36.85 -16.99
CA GLN A 61 10.33 35.63 -17.68
C GLN A 61 11.27 34.46 -17.36
N GLN A 62 10.84 33.60 -16.45
CA GLN A 62 11.37 32.24 -16.34
C GLN A 62 11.09 31.51 -17.68
N PRO A 63 12.09 30.87 -18.31
CA PRO A 63 11.86 30.12 -19.54
C PRO A 63 10.90 28.95 -19.27
N VAL A 64 9.87 28.81 -20.12
CA VAL A 64 8.86 27.76 -19.95
C VAL A 64 9.50 26.39 -20.16
N LYS A 65 9.76 25.66 -19.06
CA LYS A 65 10.26 24.29 -19.12
C LYS A 65 9.15 23.39 -19.67
N TYR A 66 9.33 22.88 -20.89
CA TYR A 66 8.47 21.86 -21.47
C TYR A 66 8.68 20.53 -20.74
N VAL A 67 7.80 20.23 -19.78
CA VAL A 67 7.80 18.95 -19.05
C VAL A 67 7.13 17.88 -19.91
N THR A 68 7.84 16.77 -20.15
CA THR A 68 7.32 15.64 -20.91
C THR A 68 6.30 14.84 -20.11
N ARG A 69 5.39 14.14 -20.80
CA ARG A 69 4.46 13.20 -20.13
C ARG A 69 5.20 12.11 -19.35
N TYR A 70 6.41 11.74 -19.79
CA TYR A 70 7.25 10.77 -19.09
C TYR A 70 7.69 11.28 -17.70
N GLU A 71 8.18 12.53 -17.62
CA GLU A 71 8.56 13.16 -16.36
C GLU A 71 7.35 13.29 -15.42
N LYS A 72 6.20 13.79 -15.90
CA LYS A 72 4.96 13.83 -15.10
C LYS A 72 4.56 12.44 -14.59
N SER A 73 4.60 11.41 -15.43
CA SER A 73 4.28 10.02 -15.01
C SER A 73 5.29 9.40 -14.03
N ARG A 74 6.41 10.08 -13.74
CA ARG A 74 7.30 9.76 -12.63
C ARG A 74 6.95 10.59 -11.40
N GLU A 75 6.65 11.88 -11.53
CA GLU A 75 6.19 12.75 -10.44
C GLU A 75 4.87 12.26 -9.82
N GLU A 76 3.92 11.81 -10.64
CA GLU A 76 2.62 11.23 -10.26
C GLU A 76 2.73 9.89 -9.49
N ARG A 77 3.93 9.30 -9.34
CA ARG A 77 4.11 8.05 -8.60
C ARG A 77 4.13 8.34 -7.10
N GLU A 78 3.11 7.89 -6.39
CA GLU A 78 3.00 8.09 -4.94
C GLU A 78 4.15 7.46 -4.14
N TYR A 79 4.73 6.37 -4.64
CA TYR A 79 5.75 5.57 -3.96
C TYR A 79 7.04 5.48 -4.79
N ASP A 80 8.17 5.74 -4.16
CA ASP A 80 9.49 5.60 -4.76
C ASP A 80 10.09 4.22 -4.43
N ALA A 81 10.07 3.33 -5.44
CA ALA A 81 10.54 1.96 -5.29
C ALA A 81 12.07 1.83 -5.11
N LEU A 82 12.86 2.89 -5.38
CA LEU A 82 14.32 2.87 -5.15
C LEU A 82 14.67 3.28 -3.72
N LEU A 83 13.95 4.27 -3.17
CA LEU A 83 14.15 4.75 -1.80
C LEU A 83 13.33 3.97 -0.77
N GLY A 84 12.32 3.20 -1.21
CA GLY A 84 11.43 2.44 -0.34
C GLY A 84 10.43 3.30 0.45
N ARG A 85 10.16 4.54 0.00
CA ARG A 85 9.39 5.57 0.72
C ARG A 85 8.30 6.18 -0.14
N PHE A 86 7.24 6.70 0.49
CA PHE A 86 6.28 7.55 -0.19
C PHE A 86 6.90 8.92 -0.52
N ARG A 87 6.57 9.46 -1.69
CA ARG A 87 7.07 10.78 -2.13
C ARG A 87 6.32 11.94 -1.50
N SER A 88 5.06 11.72 -1.11
CA SER A 88 4.30 12.66 -0.29
C SER A 88 4.73 12.53 1.17
N GLU A 89 5.36 13.58 1.71
CA GLU A 89 5.89 13.62 3.08
C GLU A 89 4.82 13.29 4.13
N ASP A 90 3.58 13.75 3.96
CA ASP A 90 2.47 13.49 4.89
C ASP A 90 2.13 11.98 5.02
N LYS A 91 2.11 11.25 3.89
CA LYS A 91 1.84 9.80 3.91
C LYS A 91 3.01 9.03 4.53
N GLU A 92 4.24 9.44 4.22
CA GLU A 92 5.47 8.84 4.77
C GLU A 92 5.57 9.08 6.28
N MET A 93 5.37 10.32 6.74
CA MET A 93 5.31 10.66 8.17
C MET A 93 4.20 9.90 8.89
N GLY A 94 3.01 9.77 8.26
CA GLY A 94 1.91 8.98 8.80
C GLY A 94 2.23 7.48 8.92
N LEU A 95 2.98 6.92 7.96
CA LEU A 95 3.47 5.55 8.00
C LEU A 95 4.50 5.36 9.12
N GLN A 96 5.55 6.20 9.15
CA GLN A 96 6.63 6.13 10.14
C GLN A 96 6.12 6.33 11.57
N GLN A 97 5.12 7.19 11.79
CA GLN A 97 4.46 7.33 13.09
C GLN A 97 3.70 6.07 13.50
N ARG A 98 2.97 5.43 12.57
CA ARG A 98 2.29 4.15 12.83
C ARG A 98 3.28 3.04 13.15
N GLU A 99 4.33 2.89 12.36
CA GLU A 99 5.39 1.90 12.61
C GLU A 99 6.10 2.15 13.94
N SER A 100 6.43 3.40 14.27
CA SER A 100 7.02 3.79 15.56
C SER A 100 6.11 3.47 16.75
N THR A 101 4.81 3.74 16.65
CA THR A 101 3.84 3.41 17.70
C THR A 101 3.62 1.90 17.83
N GLU A 102 3.60 1.16 16.73
CA GLU A 102 3.49 -0.30 16.73
C GLU A 102 4.73 -0.97 17.32
N LEU A 103 5.94 -0.51 16.96
CA LEU A 103 7.20 -0.98 17.53
C LEU A 103 7.26 -0.75 19.03
N LYS A 104 6.90 0.45 19.51
CA LYS A 104 6.79 0.76 20.95
C LYS A 104 5.81 -0.17 21.65
N ARG A 105 4.59 -0.32 21.11
CA ARG A 105 3.55 -1.21 21.64
C ARG A 105 4.00 -2.68 21.69
N ASN A 106 4.74 -3.16 20.69
CA ASN A 106 5.26 -4.51 20.63
C ASN A 106 6.40 -4.73 21.65
N LEU A 107 7.28 -3.75 21.85
CA LEU A 107 8.28 -3.76 22.93
C LEU A 107 7.63 -3.75 24.32
N GLU A 108 6.62 -2.91 24.55
CA GLU A 108 5.87 -2.85 25.81
C GLU A 108 5.17 -4.19 26.10
N LYS A 109 4.51 -4.78 25.10
CA LYS A 109 3.90 -6.12 25.19
C LYS A 109 4.94 -7.21 25.48
N GLY A 110 6.12 -7.12 24.89
CA GLY A 110 7.26 -8.02 25.18
C GLY A 110 7.72 -7.90 26.63
N ARG A 111 7.95 -6.68 27.12
CA ARG A 111 8.31 -6.39 28.52
C ARG A 111 7.25 -6.85 29.51
N ALA A 112 5.97 -6.61 29.23
CA ALA A 112 4.86 -7.10 30.04
C ALA A 112 4.81 -8.63 30.11
N LYS A 113 5.05 -9.33 28.98
CA LYS A 113 5.16 -10.80 28.96
C LYS A 113 6.37 -11.30 29.77
N GLN A 114 7.48 -10.58 29.75
CA GLN A 114 8.68 -10.91 30.54
C GLN A 114 8.45 -10.72 32.05
N LEU A 115 7.76 -9.65 32.47
CA LEU A 115 7.34 -9.39 33.86
C LEU A 115 6.41 -10.46 34.46
N ARG A 116 5.76 -11.28 33.63
CA ARG A 116 4.96 -12.42 34.10
C ARG A 116 5.81 -13.63 34.49
N THR A 117 7.00 -13.78 33.90
CA THR A 117 7.88 -14.95 34.10
C THR A 117 9.04 -14.64 35.05
N ILE A 118 9.48 -13.37 35.12
CA ILE A 118 10.62 -12.92 35.94
C ILE A 118 10.11 -12.07 37.11
N GLN A 119 10.90 -11.98 38.18
CA GLN A 119 10.63 -11.11 39.32
C GLN A 119 10.33 -9.66 38.91
N ARG A 120 9.27 -9.08 39.49
CA ARG A 120 8.73 -7.76 39.11
C ARG A 120 9.56 -6.58 39.64
N PHE A 121 10.30 -6.79 40.74
CA PHE A 121 11.05 -5.78 41.48
C PHE A 121 12.50 -6.23 41.67
N ASN A 122 13.44 -5.28 41.71
CA ASN A 122 14.81 -5.54 42.14
C ASN A 122 14.81 -5.98 43.61
N MET A 123 15.41 -7.13 43.93
CA MET A 123 15.42 -7.66 45.31
C MET A 123 16.04 -6.70 46.34
N ILE A 124 16.96 -5.84 45.90
CA ILE A 124 17.80 -5.02 46.78
C ILE A 124 17.25 -3.60 46.92
N SER A 125 16.92 -2.92 45.81
CA SER A 125 16.33 -1.56 45.85
C SER A 125 14.80 -1.55 45.96
N ASN A 126 14.14 -2.71 45.77
CA ASN A 126 12.69 -2.88 45.66
C ASN A 126 12.01 -2.02 44.56
N GLU A 127 12.80 -1.42 43.67
CA GLU A 127 12.32 -0.65 42.52
C GLU A 127 11.76 -1.58 41.44
N PRO A 128 10.76 -1.14 40.66
CA PRO A 128 10.23 -1.94 39.55
C PRO A 128 11.31 -2.16 38.50
N MET A 129 11.59 -3.42 38.14
CA MET A 129 12.68 -3.76 37.21
C MET A 129 12.45 -3.19 35.79
N TYR A 130 11.21 -2.85 35.45
CA TYR A 130 10.84 -2.11 34.24
C TYR A 130 9.82 -0.99 34.60
N PRO A 131 10.26 0.23 34.89
CA PRO A 131 9.35 1.34 35.21
C PRO A 131 8.43 1.65 34.02
N GLY A 132 7.14 1.83 34.29
CA GLY A 132 6.11 2.17 33.30
C GLY A 132 5.48 0.98 32.55
N ALA A 133 6.06 -0.23 32.61
CA ALA A 133 5.47 -1.41 31.99
C ALA A 133 4.26 -1.92 32.81
N LYS A 134 3.05 -1.78 32.24
CA LYS A 134 1.80 -2.30 32.83
C LYS A 134 1.42 -3.64 32.20
N ASP A 135 1.06 -4.64 33.00
CA ASP A 135 0.44 -5.85 32.46
C ASP A 135 -1.00 -5.52 32.00
N PRO A 136 -1.39 -5.78 30.74
CA PRO A 136 -2.77 -5.61 30.30
C PRO A 136 -3.77 -6.52 31.03
N THR A 137 -3.28 -7.52 31.76
CA THR A 137 -4.05 -8.45 32.59
C THR A 137 -4.15 -8.01 34.05
N ASP A 138 -3.33 -7.04 34.50
CA ASP A 138 -3.48 -6.46 35.83
C ASP A 138 -4.83 -5.71 35.87
N LYS A 139 -5.75 -6.23 36.68
CA LYS A 139 -7.06 -5.62 36.91
C LYS A 139 -6.83 -4.20 37.44
N GLN A 140 -7.24 -3.20 36.66
CA GLN A 140 -7.21 -1.82 37.13
C GLN A 140 -7.93 -1.73 38.49
N PRO A 141 -7.34 -1.09 39.51
CA PRO A 141 -7.97 -0.98 40.82
C PRO A 141 -9.29 -0.23 40.66
N VAL A 142 -10.40 -0.96 40.82
CA VAL A 142 -11.74 -0.39 40.71
C VAL A 142 -11.93 0.57 41.87
N ALA A 143 -11.99 1.86 41.57
CA ALA A 143 -12.26 2.89 42.56
C ALA A 143 -13.65 2.67 43.15
N HIS A 144 -13.74 2.10 44.36
CA HIS A 144 -14.99 1.90 45.06
C HIS A 144 -15.52 3.27 45.54
N PRO A 145 -16.63 3.79 44.97
CA PRO A 145 -17.03 5.20 45.17
C PRO A 145 -17.42 5.54 46.62
N ASN A 146 -17.66 4.52 47.46
CA ASN A 146 -18.10 4.68 48.83
C ASN A 146 -16.98 4.55 49.88
N ARG A 147 -15.73 4.24 49.49
CA ARG A 147 -14.59 4.35 50.41
C ARG A 147 -14.09 5.80 50.43
N LYS A 148 -14.61 6.60 51.36
CA LYS A 148 -13.96 7.84 51.76
C LYS A 148 -12.60 7.49 52.37
N ASN A 149 -11.50 7.96 51.78
CA ASN A 149 -10.18 7.88 52.39
C ASN A 149 -10.16 8.83 53.61
N SER A 150 -10.61 8.33 54.76
CA SER A 150 -10.51 9.02 56.06
C SER A 150 -9.16 8.78 56.73
N ALA A 151 -8.14 8.45 55.94
CA ALA A 151 -6.75 8.42 56.36
C ALA A 151 -6.19 9.85 56.20
N ALA A 152 -6.08 10.57 57.30
CA ALA A 152 -4.92 11.43 57.44
C ALA A 152 -3.73 10.47 57.56
N ASP A 153 -2.70 10.63 56.72
CA ASP A 153 -1.53 9.77 56.77
C ASP A 153 -0.73 10.11 58.04
N TYR A 154 -0.88 9.28 59.07
CA TYR A 154 -0.11 9.37 60.29
C TYR A 154 1.21 8.62 60.14
N ASN A 155 2.32 9.20 60.62
CA ASN A 155 3.55 8.45 60.78
C ASN A 155 3.34 7.37 61.86
N ILE A 156 3.45 6.09 61.49
CA ILE A 156 3.15 4.94 62.35
C ILE A 156 4.05 4.91 63.62
N VAL A 157 5.24 5.50 63.56
CA VAL A 157 6.20 5.54 64.69
C VAL A 157 5.93 6.72 65.64
N THR A 158 5.45 7.86 65.14
CA THR A 158 5.31 9.10 65.93
C THR A 158 3.88 9.60 66.09
N ASN A 159 2.91 8.95 65.44
CA ASN A 159 1.47 9.22 65.44
C ASN A 159 1.06 10.68 65.16
N PHE A 160 1.88 11.44 64.44
CA PHE A 160 1.55 12.79 63.95
C PHE A 160 1.07 12.74 62.49
N PRO A 161 0.06 13.56 62.12
CA PRO A 161 -0.44 13.63 60.74
C PRO A 161 0.57 14.34 59.83
N HIS A 162 0.72 13.87 58.59
CA HIS A 162 1.70 14.39 57.64
C HIS A 162 1.27 15.75 57.04
N ASN A 163 1.47 16.84 57.80
CA ASN A 163 1.32 18.22 57.31
C ASN A 163 2.50 18.60 56.39
N GLY A 164 2.53 18.05 55.17
CA GLY A 164 3.62 18.22 54.20
C GLY A 164 3.17 18.65 52.81
N THR A 165 3.35 19.95 52.50
CA THR A 165 3.47 20.51 51.13
C THR A 165 2.36 20.23 50.10
N SER A 166 1.32 21.06 50.13
CA SER A 166 0.86 21.71 48.89
C SER A 166 0.66 23.21 49.14
N ALA A 167 1.59 24.03 48.65
CA ALA A 167 1.63 25.46 48.93
C ALA A 167 0.56 26.20 48.11
N SER A 168 -0.49 26.65 48.81
CA SER A 168 -1.42 27.68 48.32
C SER A 168 -1.31 28.88 49.27
N PRO A 169 -0.89 30.07 48.80
CA PRO A 169 -0.76 31.23 49.68
C PRO A 169 -2.16 31.71 50.16
N PRO A 170 -2.29 32.19 51.41
CA PRO A 170 -3.57 32.62 51.93
C PRO A 170 -4.02 33.91 51.23
N ALA A 171 -4.99 33.79 50.33
CA ALA A 171 -5.61 34.94 49.70
C ALA A 171 -6.44 35.72 50.73
N THR A 172 -5.94 36.89 51.13
CA THR A 172 -6.62 37.83 52.04
C THR A 172 -7.83 38.48 51.36
N ARG A 173 -8.91 37.71 51.21
CA ARG A 173 -10.25 38.20 50.85
C ARG A 173 -11.27 37.58 51.79
N SER A 174 -11.46 38.25 52.91
CA SER A 174 -12.62 38.04 53.79
C SER A 174 -13.89 38.53 53.10
N SER A 175 -14.35 37.78 52.09
CA SER A 175 -15.75 37.86 51.66
C SER A 175 -16.61 37.62 52.90
N PRO A 176 -17.58 38.48 53.23
CA PRO A 176 -18.45 38.24 54.35
C PRO A 176 -19.13 36.87 54.15
N SER A 177 -19.21 36.09 55.23
CA SER A 177 -19.86 34.79 55.19
C SER A 177 -21.34 34.98 54.89
N HIS A 178 -21.70 34.96 53.60
CA HIS A 178 -23.06 34.70 53.14
C HIS A 178 -23.40 33.24 53.49
N LYS A 179 -23.65 33.00 54.78
CA LYS A 179 -24.47 31.88 55.23
C LYS A 179 -25.76 31.98 54.40
N PRO A 180 -26.14 30.95 53.63
CA PRO A 180 -27.33 31.03 52.79
C PRO A 180 -28.54 31.28 53.70
N HIS A 181 -29.11 32.48 53.59
CA HIS A 181 -30.33 32.80 54.31
C HIS A 181 -31.43 31.88 53.79
N ARG A 182 -32.13 31.17 54.68
CA ARG A 182 -33.21 30.28 54.26
C ARG A 182 -34.30 31.12 53.57
N GLU A 183 -34.84 30.64 52.46
CA GLU A 183 -35.83 31.41 51.70
C GLU A 183 -37.24 31.35 52.30
N PHE A 184 -37.44 30.44 53.26
CA PHE A 184 -38.70 30.22 53.97
C PHE A 184 -38.50 30.13 55.49
N ASN A 185 -39.56 30.43 56.22
CA ASN A 185 -39.65 30.31 57.66
C ASN A 185 -39.86 28.83 58.06
N ILE A 186 -38.98 28.30 58.91
CA ILE A 186 -38.98 26.89 59.34
C ILE A 186 -40.25 26.50 60.12
N LEU A 187 -40.84 27.44 60.87
CA LEU A 187 -42.00 27.18 61.72
C LEU A 187 -43.33 27.17 60.94
N THR A 188 -43.39 27.89 59.82
CA THR A 188 -44.63 28.08 59.05
C THR A 188 -44.56 27.54 57.61
N ASN A 189 -43.38 27.12 57.16
CA ASN A 189 -43.06 26.76 55.77
C ASN A 189 -43.47 27.81 54.71
N LYS A 190 -43.65 29.08 55.12
CA LYS A 190 -43.95 30.19 54.21
C LYS A 190 -42.67 30.86 53.73
N TYR A 191 -42.60 31.14 52.43
CA TYR A 191 -41.52 31.95 51.83
C TYR A 191 -41.61 33.39 52.33
N PHE A 192 -40.45 34.03 52.54
CA PHE A 192 -40.40 35.42 53.01
C PHE A 192 -40.87 36.45 51.98
N ASP A 193 -40.81 36.11 50.68
CA ASP A 193 -41.26 36.95 49.57
C ASP A 193 -42.21 36.15 48.64
N ARG A 194 -43.37 36.73 48.32
CA ARG A 194 -44.37 36.22 47.35
C ARG A 194 -44.69 34.73 47.49
N HIS A 195 -45.03 34.29 48.71
CA HIS A 195 -45.26 32.88 49.05
C HIS A 195 -46.18 32.14 48.07
N ASP A 196 -47.39 32.64 47.82
CA ASP A 196 -48.36 31.92 46.99
C ASP A 196 -47.90 31.78 45.53
N ALA A 197 -47.23 32.80 44.99
CA ALA A 197 -46.67 32.77 43.65
C ALA A 197 -45.47 31.81 43.52
N ARG A 198 -44.63 31.71 44.56
CA ARG A 198 -43.54 30.72 44.62
C ARG A 198 -44.09 29.30 44.78
N PHE A 199 -45.02 29.10 45.72
CA PHE A 199 -45.67 27.82 45.98
C PHE A 199 -46.38 27.28 44.75
N ASN A 200 -47.13 28.12 44.02
CA ASN A 200 -47.80 27.70 42.78
C ASN A 200 -46.81 27.30 41.67
N LYS A 201 -45.66 27.98 41.56
CA LYS A 201 -44.59 27.60 40.63
C LYS A 201 -43.95 26.27 41.04
N GLU A 202 -43.59 26.11 42.31
CA GLU A 202 -42.99 24.90 42.85
C GLU A 202 -43.95 23.69 42.72
N ALA A 203 -45.24 23.88 42.97
CA ALA A 203 -46.27 22.85 42.78
C ALA A 203 -46.42 22.47 41.29
N ALA A 204 -46.38 23.44 40.37
CA ALA A 204 -46.39 23.19 38.93
C ALA A 204 -45.12 22.44 38.47
N GLU A 205 -43.95 22.81 38.98
CA GLU A 205 -42.69 22.12 38.72
C GLU A 205 -42.66 20.71 39.32
N ALA A 206 -43.14 20.52 40.54
CA ALA A 206 -43.29 19.22 41.18
C ALA A 206 -44.23 18.31 40.38
N LYS A 207 -45.37 18.85 39.88
CA LYS A 207 -46.28 18.14 38.97
C LYS A 207 -45.60 17.78 37.65
N ARG A 208 -44.78 18.68 37.06
CA ARG A 208 -43.99 18.41 35.85
C ARG A 208 -42.94 17.31 36.09
N ILE A 209 -42.22 17.35 37.21
CA ILE A 209 -41.24 16.35 37.59
C ILE A 209 -41.91 14.99 37.85
N ALA A 210 -43.07 14.98 38.51
CA ALA A 210 -43.87 13.78 38.72
C ALA A 210 -44.34 13.16 37.39
N ALA A 211 -44.85 13.97 36.46
CA ALA A 211 -45.20 13.52 35.11
C ALA A 211 -43.98 12.95 34.36
N GLN A 212 -42.83 13.63 34.39
CA GLN A 212 -41.59 13.10 33.79
C GLN A 212 -41.16 11.76 34.41
N LYS A 213 -41.24 11.61 35.74
CA LYS A 213 -40.95 10.33 36.42
C LYS A 213 -41.95 9.24 36.02
N TYR A 214 -43.24 9.58 35.92
CA TYR A 214 -44.29 8.68 35.47
C TYR A 214 -44.00 8.15 34.06
N PHE A 215 -43.83 9.04 33.07
CA PHE A 215 -43.56 8.65 31.69
C PHE A 215 -42.22 7.93 31.49
N LYS A 216 -41.19 8.22 32.30
CA LYS A 216 -39.93 7.44 32.30
C LYS A 216 -40.13 5.96 32.64
N THR A 217 -41.06 5.65 33.56
CA THR A 217 -41.37 4.27 33.95
C THR A 217 -42.44 3.60 33.09
N ARG A 218 -43.32 4.41 32.49
CA ARG A 218 -44.50 3.98 31.72
C ARG A 218 -44.42 4.60 30.33
N THR A 219 -43.59 4.00 29.48
CA THR A 219 -43.44 4.40 28.07
C THR A 219 -44.36 3.62 27.13
N PHE A 220 -44.77 2.42 27.54
CA PHE A 220 -45.47 1.44 26.71
C PHE A 220 -46.74 0.95 27.42
N ASP A 221 -47.84 0.86 26.67
CA ASP A 221 -49.11 0.30 27.12
C ASP A 221 -49.19 -1.18 26.71
N PRO A 222 -49.12 -2.14 27.65
CA PRO A 222 -49.16 -3.56 27.34
C PRO A 222 -50.55 -4.06 26.92
N ILE A 223 -51.62 -3.30 27.15
CA ILE A 223 -52.99 -3.66 26.75
C ILE A 223 -53.22 -3.25 25.30
N ARG A 224 -52.80 -2.04 24.93
CA ARG A 224 -52.88 -1.54 23.55
C ARG A 224 -51.75 -2.04 22.64
N ILE A 225 -50.65 -2.50 23.24
CA ILE A 225 -49.41 -2.93 22.56
C ILE A 225 -48.81 -1.78 21.72
N THR A 226 -48.92 -0.54 22.24
CA THR A 226 -48.39 0.69 21.63
C THR A 226 -47.59 1.50 22.64
N PHE A 227 -46.68 2.34 22.18
CA PHE A 227 -46.12 3.40 23.01
C PHE A 227 -47.22 4.40 23.41
N LEU A 228 -47.11 4.94 24.63
CA LEU A 228 -48.01 5.98 25.14
C LEU A 228 -47.72 7.37 24.51
N ASP A 229 -46.59 7.47 23.84
CA ASP A 229 -46.10 8.64 23.12
C ASP A 229 -46.24 8.37 21.60
N GLU A 230 -47.04 9.18 20.92
CA GLU A 230 -47.34 9.00 19.50
C GLU A 230 -46.13 9.19 18.58
N GLU A 231 -45.19 10.06 18.93
CA GLU A 231 -44.00 10.30 18.11
C GLU A 231 -43.10 9.06 18.14
N ARG A 232 -42.94 8.50 19.34
CA ARG A 232 -42.20 7.26 19.57
C ARG A 232 -42.83 6.04 18.90
N GLU A 233 -44.17 5.96 18.84
CA GLU A 233 -44.87 4.91 18.09
C GLU A 233 -44.61 5.05 16.58
N LYS A 234 -44.71 6.27 16.03
CA LYS A 234 -44.41 6.55 14.60
C LYS A 234 -42.96 6.16 14.24
N GLU A 235 -41.99 6.48 15.09
CA GLU A 235 -40.60 6.04 14.92
C GLU A 235 -40.45 4.51 14.97
N PHE A 236 -41.11 3.85 15.92
CA PHE A 236 -41.07 2.40 16.06
C PHE A 236 -41.65 1.68 14.83
N LEU A 237 -42.81 2.12 14.35
CA LEU A 237 -43.45 1.58 13.15
C LEU A 237 -42.58 1.76 11.90
N LYS A 238 -41.99 2.96 11.73
CA LYS A 238 -41.04 3.23 10.64
C LYS A 238 -39.83 2.29 10.70
N ARG A 239 -39.17 2.19 11.85
CA ARG A 239 -38.02 1.30 12.06
C ARG A 239 -38.39 -0.18 11.85
N ARG A 240 -39.58 -0.59 12.27
CA ARG A 240 -40.10 -1.95 12.05
C ARG A 240 -40.31 -2.23 10.57
N GLN A 241 -40.84 -1.27 9.80
CA GLN A 241 -41.00 -1.39 8.35
C GLN A 241 -39.65 -1.48 7.63
N GLU A 242 -38.68 -0.62 7.99
CA GLU A 242 -37.30 -0.68 7.49
C GLU A 242 -36.66 -2.05 7.78
N GLN A 243 -36.78 -2.54 9.02
CA GLN A 243 -36.28 -3.87 9.41
C GLN A 243 -36.98 -5.00 8.65
N GLN A 244 -38.30 -4.94 8.43
CA GLN A 244 -39.03 -5.92 7.61
C GLN A 244 -38.56 -5.94 6.15
N GLN A 245 -38.22 -4.79 5.57
CA GLN A 245 -37.67 -4.72 4.21
C GLN A 245 -36.26 -5.27 4.10
N VAL A 246 -35.46 -5.27 5.17
CA VAL A 246 -34.11 -5.85 5.21
C VAL A 246 -34.16 -7.34 5.57
N HIS A 247 -35.08 -7.74 6.45
CA HIS A 247 -35.21 -9.08 6.98
C HIS A 247 -35.34 -10.14 5.88
N GLY A 248 -34.43 -11.12 5.90
CA GLY A 248 -34.39 -12.22 4.94
C GLY A 248 -33.53 -11.97 3.69
N LYS A 249 -33.16 -10.73 3.34
CA LYS A 249 -32.24 -10.45 2.22
C LYS A 249 -30.86 -11.09 2.48
N ASP A 250 -30.35 -10.92 3.68
CA ASP A 250 -29.03 -11.45 4.09
C ASP A 250 -29.03 -12.97 4.31
N ARG A 251 -30.18 -13.64 4.31
CA ARG A 251 -30.25 -15.11 4.47
C ARG A 251 -29.43 -15.83 3.39
N VAL A 252 -29.33 -15.25 2.19
CA VAL A 252 -28.51 -15.81 1.10
C VAL A 252 -27.00 -15.69 1.40
N LEU A 253 -26.57 -14.67 2.15
CA LEU A 253 -25.17 -14.46 2.53
C LEU A 253 -24.71 -15.42 3.65
N VAL A 254 -25.66 -15.99 4.41
CA VAL A 254 -25.41 -17.01 5.45
C VAL A 254 -25.30 -18.43 4.87
N LEU A 255 -25.80 -18.68 3.65
CA LEU A 255 -25.72 -20.00 3.02
C LEU A 255 -24.26 -20.42 2.76
N PRO A 256 -23.94 -21.72 2.73
CA PRO A 256 -22.61 -22.19 2.35
C PRO A 256 -22.20 -21.66 0.96
N PRO A 257 -20.91 -21.36 0.71
CA PRO A 257 -20.47 -20.78 -0.55
C PRO A 257 -20.93 -21.55 -1.79
N ARG A 258 -20.95 -22.89 -1.75
CA ARG A 258 -21.46 -23.73 -2.85
C ARG A 258 -22.89 -23.35 -3.28
N GLU A 259 -23.73 -22.97 -2.33
CA GLU A 259 -25.12 -22.57 -2.57
C GLU A 259 -25.24 -21.08 -2.90
N GLN A 260 -24.36 -20.22 -2.37
CA GLN A 260 -24.30 -18.81 -2.78
C GLN A 260 -23.90 -18.61 -4.24
N PHE A 261 -23.04 -19.50 -4.74
CA PHE A 261 -22.50 -19.51 -6.09
C PHE A 261 -23.19 -20.56 -6.98
N SER A 262 -24.30 -21.16 -6.55
CA SER A 262 -25.05 -22.11 -7.37
C SER A 262 -25.71 -21.40 -8.56
N GLU A 263 -25.76 -22.07 -9.71
CA GLU A 263 -26.23 -21.47 -10.97
C GLU A 263 -27.64 -20.90 -10.81
N GLY A 264 -28.58 -21.64 -10.21
CA GLY A 264 -29.94 -21.17 -9.94
C GLY A 264 -30.06 -20.01 -8.94
N ARG A 265 -28.99 -19.62 -8.25
CA ARG A 265 -28.91 -18.42 -7.41
C ARG A 265 -28.25 -17.22 -8.10
N VAL A 266 -27.42 -17.50 -9.10
CA VAL A 266 -26.65 -16.51 -9.85
C VAL A 266 -27.34 -16.12 -11.16
N TYR A 267 -28.07 -17.05 -11.77
CA TYR A 267 -28.64 -16.98 -13.11
C TYR A 267 -30.05 -17.61 -13.14
N ASN A 268 -30.98 -16.97 -13.85
CA ASN A 268 -32.32 -17.51 -14.08
C ASN A 268 -32.36 -18.21 -15.44
N ILE A 269 -32.41 -19.54 -15.42
CA ILE A 269 -32.44 -20.38 -16.62
C ILE A 269 -33.67 -20.16 -17.50
N LEU A 270 -34.81 -19.69 -16.95
CA LEU A 270 -36.04 -19.50 -17.71
C LEU A 270 -36.01 -18.22 -18.54
N ASN A 271 -35.60 -17.11 -17.91
CA ASN A 271 -35.58 -15.78 -18.54
C ASN A 271 -34.21 -15.40 -19.12
N GLN A 272 -33.21 -16.27 -18.95
CA GLN A 272 -31.79 -16.02 -19.28
C GLN A 272 -31.17 -14.78 -18.60
N GLN A 273 -31.80 -14.30 -17.53
CA GLN A 273 -31.40 -13.09 -16.80
C GLN A 273 -30.47 -13.42 -15.64
N VAL A 274 -29.45 -12.57 -15.44
CA VAL A 274 -28.52 -12.68 -14.32
C VAL A 274 -29.18 -12.16 -13.04
N ILE A 275 -29.32 -13.02 -12.03
CA ILE A 275 -29.90 -12.66 -10.73
C ILE A 275 -28.87 -11.88 -9.90
N ASN A 276 -27.61 -12.35 -9.88
CA ASN A 276 -26.54 -11.79 -9.05
C ASN A 276 -25.26 -11.54 -9.88
N PRO A 277 -25.13 -10.39 -10.56
CA PRO A 277 -24.01 -10.12 -11.47
C PRO A 277 -22.66 -10.14 -10.75
N ASN A 278 -22.60 -9.64 -9.51
CA ASN A 278 -21.38 -9.64 -8.70
C ASN A 278 -20.88 -11.05 -8.37
N LYS A 279 -21.79 -12.02 -8.20
CA LYS A 279 -21.43 -13.43 -7.97
C LYS A 279 -21.01 -14.09 -9.28
N LEU A 280 -21.72 -13.82 -10.39
CA LEU A 280 -21.37 -14.32 -11.72
C LEU A 280 -19.95 -13.87 -12.16
N THR A 281 -19.60 -12.60 -11.98
CA THR A 281 -18.26 -12.10 -12.32
C THR A 281 -17.18 -12.76 -11.47
N THR A 282 -17.42 -13.07 -10.19
CA THR A 282 -16.44 -13.80 -9.37
C THR A 282 -16.23 -15.25 -9.80
N ILE A 283 -17.28 -15.94 -10.27
CA ILE A 283 -17.18 -17.29 -10.86
C ILE A 283 -16.37 -17.20 -12.16
N ASN A 284 -16.80 -16.36 -13.10
CA ASN A 284 -16.10 -16.14 -14.36
C ASN A 284 -14.63 -15.77 -14.16
N ASN A 285 -14.32 -14.89 -13.20
CA ASN A 285 -12.93 -14.52 -12.87
C ASN A 285 -12.11 -15.68 -12.29
N LYS A 286 -12.73 -16.61 -11.54
CA LYS A 286 -12.05 -17.82 -11.04
C LYS A 286 -11.69 -18.76 -12.21
N ASP A 287 -12.60 -18.94 -13.15
CA ASP A 287 -12.42 -19.85 -14.29
C ASP A 287 -11.48 -19.24 -15.36
N GLN A 288 -11.55 -17.93 -15.58
CA GLN A 288 -10.55 -17.23 -16.38
C GLN A 288 -9.15 -17.29 -15.75
N ARG A 289 -9.01 -17.31 -14.42
CA ARG A 289 -7.70 -17.50 -13.76
C ARG A 289 -7.10 -18.88 -14.02
N THR A 290 -7.89 -19.96 -14.06
CA THR A 290 -7.35 -21.30 -14.37
C THR A 290 -6.96 -21.40 -15.85
N LEU A 291 -7.81 -20.92 -16.75
CA LEU A 291 -7.51 -20.85 -18.19
C LEU A 291 -6.27 -19.99 -18.48
N ASN A 292 -6.13 -18.83 -17.83
CA ASN A 292 -4.98 -17.96 -18.01
C ASN A 292 -3.68 -18.56 -17.46
N LYS A 293 -3.73 -19.38 -16.39
CA LYS A 293 -2.57 -20.17 -15.94
C LYS A 293 -2.14 -21.17 -17.00
N ILE A 294 -3.06 -21.96 -17.56
CA ILE A 294 -2.77 -22.97 -18.59
C ILE A 294 -2.20 -22.30 -19.85
N LYS A 295 -2.81 -21.20 -20.32
CA LYS A 295 -2.32 -20.42 -21.46
C LYS A 295 -0.93 -19.85 -21.20
N LYS A 296 -0.68 -19.32 -19.99
CA LYS A 296 0.64 -18.82 -19.58
C LYS A 296 1.68 -19.93 -19.60
N THR A 297 1.42 -21.09 -18.99
CA THR A 297 2.41 -22.19 -18.95
C THR A 297 2.70 -22.73 -20.35
N ALA A 298 1.69 -22.88 -21.22
CA ALA A 298 1.89 -23.31 -22.60
C ALA A 298 2.75 -22.30 -23.40
N PHE A 299 2.52 -21.00 -23.19
CA PHE A 299 3.33 -19.95 -23.80
C PHE A 299 4.77 -19.93 -23.27
N GLU A 300 4.96 -20.04 -21.95
CA GLU A 300 6.30 -20.09 -21.34
C GLU A 300 7.11 -21.32 -21.79
N THR A 301 6.49 -22.50 -21.90
CA THR A 301 7.15 -23.70 -22.46
C THR A 301 7.56 -23.47 -23.92
N LYS A 302 6.65 -22.98 -24.77
CA LYS A 302 6.96 -22.68 -26.18
C LYS A 302 8.09 -21.64 -26.32
N MET A 303 8.09 -20.59 -25.50
CA MET A 303 9.16 -19.58 -25.52
C MET A 303 10.49 -20.12 -24.99
N ARG A 304 10.46 -21.09 -24.06
CA ARG A 304 11.66 -21.81 -23.61
C ARG A 304 12.25 -22.65 -24.74
N GLU A 305 11.44 -23.46 -25.42
CA GLU A 305 11.86 -24.29 -26.57
C GLU A 305 12.46 -23.43 -27.69
N VAL A 306 11.86 -22.28 -28.01
CA VAL A 306 12.40 -21.31 -28.98
C VAL A 306 13.74 -20.72 -28.48
N GLY A 307 13.86 -20.41 -27.19
CA GLY A 307 15.11 -19.92 -26.61
C GLY A 307 16.22 -20.97 -26.57
N GLU A 308 15.89 -22.23 -26.30
CA GLU A 308 16.82 -23.36 -26.27
C GLU A 308 17.30 -23.73 -27.68
N THR A 309 16.39 -23.77 -28.67
CA THR A 309 16.75 -24.01 -30.08
C THR A 309 17.59 -22.88 -30.67
N GLN A 310 17.26 -21.61 -30.37
CA GLN A 310 18.09 -20.47 -30.78
C GLN A 310 19.48 -20.52 -30.11
N ARG A 311 19.55 -20.84 -28.81
CA ARG A 311 20.82 -21.00 -28.09
C ARG A 311 21.67 -22.13 -28.66
N ALA A 312 21.07 -23.28 -28.97
CA ALA A 312 21.75 -24.41 -29.60
C ALA A 312 22.32 -24.02 -30.97
N ARG A 313 21.51 -23.38 -31.82
CA ARG A 313 21.95 -22.83 -33.12
C ARG A 313 23.13 -21.87 -32.96
N ASP A 314 23.08 -20.95 -31.99
CA ASP A 314 24.14 -19.98 -31.77
C ASP A 314 25.42 -20.63 -31.22
N THR A 315 25.31 -21.66 -30.35
CA THR A 315 26.49 -22.44 -29.92
C THR A 315 27.10 -23.24 -31.06
N ASP A 316 26.28 -23.84 -31.93
CA ASP A 316 26.77 -24.62 -33.07
C ASP A 316 27.45 -23.71 -34.10
N LEU A 317 26.90 -22.52 -34.37
CA LEU A 317 27.53 -21.49 -35.19
C LEU A 317 28.87 -21.00 -34.60
N GLN A 318 28.99 -20.91 -33.27
CA GLN A 318 30.26 -20.57 -32.60
C GLN A 318 31.28 -21.71 -32.71
N LEU A 319 30.88 -22.96 -32.47
CA LEU A 319 31.74 -24.14 -32.59
C LEU A 319 32.23 -24.34 -34.03
N ASN A 320 31.38 -24.09 -35.03
CA ASN A 320 31.73 -24.19 -36.45
C ASN A 320 32.71 -23.12 -36.94
N ARG A 321 32.93 -22.02 -36.20
CA ARG A 321 33.98 -21.02 -36.54
C ARG A 321 35.40 -21.57 -36.32
N PHE A 322 35.59 -22.46 -35.36
CA PHE A 322 36.89 -23.05 -35.08
C PHE A 322 37.18 -24.21 -36.04
N ALA A 323 38.42 -24.32 -36.54
CA ALA A 323 38.84 -25.50 -37.30
C ALA A 323 38.91 -26.71 -36.36
N HIS A 324 38.23 -27.81 -36.74
CA HIS A 324 38.29 -29.06 -35.96
C HIS A 324 39.69 -29.68 -36.00
N GLU A 325 40.40 -29.54 -37.12
CA GLU A 325 41.74 -30.10 -37.37
C GLU A 325 42.75 -29.70 -36.28
N ARG A 326 42.74 -28.44 -35.82
CA ARG A 326 43.58 -27.95 -34.71
C ARG A 326 43.43 -28.76 -33.41
N HIS A 327 42.25 -29.33 -33.18
CA HIS A 327 41.99 -30.17 -32.01
C HIS A 327 42.39 -31.63 -32.23
N THR A 328 42.44 -32.11 -33.47
CA THR A 328 42.89 -33.47 -33.79
C THR A 328 44.41 -33.56 -33.96
N GLU A 329 45.05 -32.51 -34.49
CA GLU A 329 46.52 -32.39 -34.66
C GLU A 329 47.27 -32.66 -33.35
N SER A 330 46.78 -32.11 -32.23
CA SER A 330 47.37 -32.29 -30.88
C SER A 330 47.38 -33.75 -30.40
N HIS A 331 46.62 -34.63 -31.06
CA HIS A 331 46.45 -36.05 -30.69
C HIS A 331 46.94 -37.01 -31.79
N ALA A 332 47.39 -36.49 -32.94
CA ALA A 332 47.78 -37.27 -34.11
C ALA A 332 48.95 -38.24 -33.85
N HIS A 333 49.81 -37.94 -32.86
CA HIS A 333 50.94 -38.77 -32.48
C HIS A 333 50.56 -40.00 -31.63
N GLY A 334 49.34 -40.08 -31.10
CA GLY A 334 48.87 -41.18 -30.25
C GLY A 334 49.36 -41.14 -28.79
N TYR A 335 50.20 -40.16 -28.43
CA TYR A 335 50.68 -39.89 -27.08
C TYR A 335 50.80 -38.38 -26.84
N ASP A 336 50.83 -37.97 -25.57
CA ASP A 336 51.04 -36.59 -25.15
C ASP A 336 52.52 -36.22 -25.27
N VAL A 337 52.83 -35.24 -26.13
CA VAL A 337 54.20 -34.78 -26.42
C VAL A 337 54.92 -34.24 -25.19
N LEU A 338 54.20 -33.73 -24.17
CA LEU A 338 54.80 -33.15 -22.96
C LEU A 338 55.03 -34.17 -21.83
N SER A 339 54.15 -35.17 -21.70
CA SER A 339 54.23 -36.18 -20.62
C SER A 339 54.68 -37.56 -21.09
N ASN A 340 54.79 -37.76 -22.41
CA ASN A 340 55.05 -39.03 -23.09
C ASN A 340 54.08 -40.17 -22.71
N GLN A 341 52.91 -39.85 -22.17
CA GLN A 341 51.86 -40.83 -21.86
C GLN A 341 51.02 -41.13 -23.11
N PRO A 342 50.74 -42.41 -23.41
CA PRO A 342 49.88 -42.77 -24.53
C PRO A 342 48.43 -42.33 -24.30
N TYR A 343 47.70 -42.06 -25.38
CA TYR A 343 46.25 -41.79 -25.33
C TYR A 343 45.39 -43.06 -25.44
N ALA A 344 46.02 -44.22 -25.64
CA ALA A 344 45.36 -45.53 -25.69
C ALA A 344 46.19 -46.60 -24.95
N GLY A 345 45.52 -47.55 -24.28
CA GLY A 345 46.18 -48.61 -23.51
C GLY A 345 45.84 -48.58 -22.01
N ARG A 346 46.61 -49.34 -21.22
CA ARG A 346 46.31 -49.61 -19.80
C ARG A 346 46.51 -48.40 -18.88
N ASP A 347 47.53 -47.59 -19.16
CA ASP A 347 47.90 -46.40 -18.38
C ASP A 347 47.70 -45.12 -19.21
N ALA A 348 46.63 -45.11 -20.02
CA ALA A 348 46.38 -44.04 -20.99
C ALA A 348 45.86 -42.75 -20.34
N LYS A 349 46.37 -41.61 -20.80
CA LYS A 349 45.86 -40.29 -20.42
C LYS A 349 44.47 -40.08 -21.05
N PRO A 350 43.42 -39.71 -20.27
CA PRO A 350 42.07 -39.56 -20.81
C PRO A 350 42.01 -38.44 -21.83
N LEU A 351 41.59 -38.78 -23.05
CA LEU A 351 41.45 -37.87 -24.17
C LEU A 351 40.16 -37.06 -24.07
N ALA A 352 40.26 -35.72 -24.03
CA ALA A 352 39.10 -34.85 -24.10
C ALA A 352 38.56 -34.80 -25.55
N HIS A 353 37.35 -35.28 -25.78
CA HIS A 353 36.72 -35.19 -27.09
C HIS A 353 36.45 -33.72 -27.48
N PRO A 354 36.83 -33.29 -28.69
CA PRO A 354 36.57 -31.94 -29.15
C PRO A 354 35.08 -31.68 -29.32
N ARG A 355 34.62 -30.50 -28.90
CA ARG A 355 33.23 -30.05 -29.10
C ARG A 355 32.97 -29.55 -30.52
N THR A 356 34.03 -29.30 -31.30
CA THR A 356 33.96 -28.87 -32.71
C THR A 356 33.63 -30.04 -33.63
N HIS A 357 32.98 -29.77 -34.75
CA HIS A 357 32.54 -30.80 -35.69
C HIS A 357 33.50 -30.95 -36.87
N ALA A 358 33.77 -32.20 -37.27
CA ALA A 358 34.55 -32.50 -38.47
C ALA A 358 33.78 -32.12 -39.74
N ALA A 359 34.49 -31.89 -40.84
CA ALA A 359 33.88 -31.80 -42.16
C ALA A 359 33.26 -33.15 -42.54
N LEU A 360 32.12 -33.13 -43.24
CA LEU A 360 31.52 -34.36 -43.76
C LEU A 360 32.46 -35.07 -44.74
N THR A 361 32.59 -36.38 -44.60
CA THR A 361 33.27 -37.20 -45.61
C THR A 361 32.40 -37.27 -46.89
N PRO A 362 32.99 -37.46 -48.08
CA PRO A 362 32.23 -37.54 -49.34
C PRO A 362 31.10 -38.58 -49.32
N TRP A 363 31.29 -39.71 -48.63
CA TRP A 363 30.26 -40.74 -48.46
C TRP A 363 29.09 -40.25 -47.60
N GLN A 364 29.37 -39.64 -46.45
CA GLN A 364 28.34 -39.05 -45.59
C GLN A 364 27.63 -37.86 -46.26
N THR A 365 28.31 -37.09 -47.11
CA THR A 365 27.73 -36.05 -47.97
C THR A 365 26.66 -36.65 -48.90
N ILE A 366 26.94 -37.80 -49.53
CA ILE A 366 26.00 -38.50 -50.42
C ILE A 366 24.81 -39.06 -49.63
N GLU A 367 25.05 -39.71 -48.49
CA GLU A 367 23.99 -40.28 -47.64
C GLU A 367 23.06 -39.23 -47.03
N SER A 368 23.59 -38.06 -46.67
CA SER A 368 22.81 -36.98 -46.05
C SER A 368 22.17 -36.00 -47.04
N GLY A 369 22.61 -36.00 -48.31
CA GLY A 369 22.20 -35.01 -49.32
C GLY A 369 22.68 -33.57 -49.03
N LEU A 370 23.58 -33.39 -48.06
CA LEU A 370 24.11 -32.10 -47.64
C LEU A 370 25.38 -31.75 -48.40
N LEU A 371 25.65 -30.46 -48.62
CA LEU A 371 26.92 -30.01 -49.22
C LEU A 371 28.11 -30.28 -48.29
N VAL A 372 29.27 -30.60 -48.87
CA VAL A 372 30.55 -30.90 -48.17
C VAL A 372 30.99 -29.80 -47.20
N SER A 373 30.55 -28.55 -47.40
CA SER A 373 30.80 -27.43 -46.48
C SER A 373 30.14 -27.57 -45.11
N ASN A 374 29.14 -28.45 -44.98
CA ASN A 374 28.43 -28.69 -43.74
C ASN A 374 29.26 -29.60 -42.83
N ARG A 375 29.34 -29.23 -41.55
CA ARG A 375 30.04 -29.98 -40.50
C ARG A 375 29.02 -30.65 -39.61
N VAL A 376 29.27 -31.89 -39.24
CA VAL A 376 28.34 -32.70 -38.44
C VAL A 376 29.06 -33.25 -37.22
N ALA A 377 28.37 -33.29 -36.08
CA ALA A 377 28.89 -33.90 -34.87
C ALA A 377 29.23 -35.37 -35.15
N SER A 378 30.48 -35.76 -34.92
CA SER A 378 30.84 -37.16 -34.88
C SER A 378 30.03 -37.84 -33.77
N ILE A 379 29.20 -38.81 -34.16
CA ILE A 379 28.50 -39.67 -33.19
C ILE A 379 29.59 -40.48 -32.49
N ALA A 380 30.00 -40.04 -31.30
CA ALA A 380 30.85 -40.83 -30.44
C ALA A 380 30.11 -42.15 -30.12
N PRO A 381 30.78 -43.31 -30.15
CA PRO A 381 30.16 -44.55 -29.72
C PRO A 381 29.78 -44.40 -28.24
N SER A 382 28.48 -44.27 -27.98
CA SER A 382 27.97 -44.13 -26.62
C SER A 382 28.31 -45.40 -25.83
N THR A 383 29.17 -45.26 -24.81
CA THR A 383 29.39 -46.32 -23.83
C THR A 383 28.04 -46.65 -23.18
N SER A 384 27.63 -47.90 -23.31
CA SER A 384 26.28 -48.38 -23.07
C SER A 384 25.91 -48.44 -21.59
N HIS A 385 25.46 -47.31 -21.03
CA HIS A 385 24.64 -47.35 -19.83
C HIS A 385 23.21 -47.73 -20.18
N VAL A 386 22.89 -49.00 -19.96
CA VAL A 386 21.54 -49.55 -20.12
C VAL A 386 20.57 -48.85 -19.17
N ARG A 387 19.65 -48.06 -19.74
CA ARG A 387 18.32 -47.85 -19.20
C ARG A 387 17.32 -48.24 -20.27
N CYS A 388 16.57 -49.29 -20.01
CA CYS A 388 15.36 -49.59 -20.76
C CYS A 388 14.26 -48.61 -20.34
N ASP A 389 13.75 -47.84 -21.29
CA ASP A 389 12.38 -47.35 -21.28
C ASP A 389 11.91 -47.25 -22.74
N ASN A 390 10.75 -47.84 -23.04
CA ASN A 390 10.24 -47.95 -24.39
C ASN A 390 9.56 -46.64 -24.82
N GLN A 391 10.16 -45.91 -25.76
CA GLN A 391 9.44 -44.96 -26.60
C GLN A 391 9.88 -45.07 -28.07
N THR A 392 8.90 -45.19 -28.94
CA THR A 392 9.05 -45.27 -30.40
C THR A 392 9.27 -43.87 -30.96
N ASP A 393 10.52 -43.45 -31.09
CA ASP A 393 10.88 -42.23 -31.82
C ASP A 393 11.65 -42.56 -33.09
N ALA A 394 11.16 -42.02 -34.21
CA ALA A 394 11.86 -42.09 -35.49
C ALA A 394 13.18 -41.32 -35.40
N ALA A 395 14.27 -41.94 -35.88
CA ALA A 395 15.62 -41.40 -35.80
C ALA A 395 15.77 -40.09 -36.61
N LYS A 396 15.45 -38.95 -35.98
CA LYS A 396 15.78 -37.63 -36.50
C LYS A 396 17.26 -37.38 -36.26
N THR A 397 18.05 -37.49 -37.31
CA THR A 397 19.41 -36.97 -37.34
C THR A 397 19.37 -35.47 -37.06
N ASN A 398 20.19 -34.99 -36.12
CA ASN A 398 20.34 -33.56 -35.82
C ASN A 398 21.13 -32.87 -36.95
N ILE A 399 20.48 -32.71 -38.10
CA ILE A 399 21.00 -32.00 -39.26
C ILE A 399 20.58 -30.53 -39.15
N LEU A 400 21.57 -29.66 -38.95
CA LEU A 400 21.34 -28.22 -38.89
C LEU A 400 21.33 -27.63 -40.31
N ILE A 401 20.14 -27.61 -40.92
CA ILE A 401 19.94 -26.98 -42.24
C ILE A 401 20.10 -25.46 -42.10
N VAL A 402 21.16 -24.92 -42.68
CA VAL A 402 21.31 -23.48 -42.87
C VAL A 402 20.56 -23.09 -44.14
N GLU A 403 19.27 -22.74 -44.01
CA GLU A 403 18.54 -22.13 -45.11
C GLU A 403 19.22 -20.83 -45.54
N LYS A 404 19.60 -20.78 -46.82
CA LYS A 404 20.17 -19.62 -47.48
C LYS A 404 19.03 -18.82 -48.10
N SER A 405 18.73 -17.63 -47.56
CA SER A 405 17.68 -16.75 -48.06
C SER A 405 17.86 -16.47 -49.57
N PRO A 406 16.87 -16.77 -50.43
CA PRO A 406 16.87 -16.30 -51.81
C PRO A 406 16.40 -14.85 -51.87
N GLY A 407 17.15 -14.01 -52.57
CA GLY A 407 16.79 -12.62 -52.80
C GLY A 407 15.73 -12.47 -53.90
N THR A 408 14.74 -11.62 -53.63
CA THR A 408 13.97 -10.77 -54.56
C THR A 408 13.89 -11.16 -56.04
N ALA A 409 12.72 -11.66 -56.45
CA ALA A 409 12.16 -11.44 -57.80
C ALA A 409 10.64 -11.23 -57.70
N GLN A 410 10.09 -10.33 -58.52
CA GLN A 410 8.69 -9.88 -58.47
C GLN A 410 7.79 -10.78 -59.36
N GLY A 411 6.49 -10.89 -59.05
CA GLY A 411 5.55 -11.60 -59.94
C GLY A 411 4.11 -11.81 -59.44
N LEU A 412 3.30 -10.75 -59.45
CA LEU A 412 1.83 -10.71 -59.67
C LEU A 412 0.91 -11.87 -59.17
N GLY A 413 -0.01 -11.55 -58.24
CA GLY A 413 -1.18 -12.38 -57.91
C GLY A 413 -2.21 -11.67 -57.03
N GLN A 414 -3.35 -11.27 -57.61
CA GLN A 414 -4.51 -10.65 -56.95
C GLN A 414 -5.65 -11.69 -56.85
N SER A 415 -6.61 -11.71 -55.90
CA SER A 415 -7.01 -10.90 -54.72
C SER A 415 -7.89 -11.82 -53.82
N PRO A 416 -8.70 -11.39 -52.80
CA PRO A 416 -8.82 -10.10 -52.10
C PRO A 416 -8.71 -10.20 -50.55
N SER A 417 -8.57 -9.04 -49.89
CA SER A 417 -8.45 -8.91 -48.44
C SER A 417 -9.80 -8.71 -47.72
N THR A 418 -10.14 -9.58 -46.77
CA THR A 418 -11.12 -9.26 -45.71
C THR A 418 -10.41 -8.49 -44.59
N SER A 419 -10.64 -7.17 -44.53
CA SER A 419 -10.06 -6.33 -43.48
C SER A 419 -10.81 -6.51 -42.16
N THR A 420 -10.10 -6.96 -41.12
CA THR A 420 -10.57 -6.86 -39.73
C THR A 420 -9.45 -6.28 -38.89
N GLN A 421 -9.57 -5.00 -38.54
CA GLN A 421 -8.52 -4.27 -37.83
C GLN A 421 -8.40 -4.76 -36.38
N GLY A 422 -7.34 -5.54 -36.12
CA GLY A 422 -6.91 -5.89 -34.77
C GLY A 422 -6.36 -4.69 -34.00
N ARG A 423 -7.23 -3.79 -33.54
CA ARG A 423 -6.84 -2.62 -32.74
C ARG A 423 -6.40 -3.06 -31.34
N ILE A 424 -5.09 -3.15 -31.13
CA ILE A 424 -4.48 -3.31 -29.80
C ILE A 424 -4.89 -2.10 -28.94
N ARG A 425 -5.82 -2.30 -28.00
CA ARG A 425 -6.18 -1.33 -26.97
C ARG A 425 -5.37 -1.61 -25.70
N THR A 426 -4.28 -0.88 -25.50
CA THR A 426 -3.76 -0.66 -24.14
C THR A 426 -4.76 0.20 -23.36
N GLY A 427 -5.06 -0.18 -22.12
CA GLY A 427 -6.18 0.38 -21.36
C GLY A 427 -6.03 1.86 -21.05
N GLY A 428 -7.01 2.65 -21.49
CA GLY A 428 -7.33 3.96 -20.90
C GLY A 428 -8.59 3.82 -20.06
N PHE A 429 -8.54 4.27 -18.81
CA PHE A 429 -9.74 4.49 -18.02
C PHE A 429 -10.47 5.72 -18.57
N GLY A 430 -11.71 5.53 -19.04
CA GLY A 430 -12.66 6.61 -19.23
C GLY A 430 -13.58 6.67 -18.01
N GLY A 431 -13.70 7.84 -17.39
CA GLY A 431 -14.74 8.08 -16.39
C GLY A 431 -16.07 8.39 -17.08
N GLU A 432 -17.17 7.91 -16.49
CA GLU A 432 -18.51 8.31 -16.90
C GLU A 432 -18.86 9.70 -16.33
N GLN A 433 -19.52 10.52 -17.14
CA GLN A 433 -20.27 11.68 -16.67
C GLN A 433 -21.65 11.22 -16.20
N LEU A 434 -22.13 11.79 -15.09
CA LEU A 434 -23.54 11.86 -14.71
C LEU A 434 -23.77 13.19 -13.97
N GLY A 435 -24.86 13.89 -14.30
CA GLY A 435 -25.28 15.15 -13.67
C GLY A 435 -25.11 16.36 -14.57
#